data_AF-A0A927MWR0-F1
#
_entry.id   AF-A0A927MWR0-F1
#
_cell.length_a   1.000
_cell.length_b   1.000
_cell.length_c   1.000
_cell.angle_alpha   90.00
_cell.angle_beta   90.00
_cell.angle_gamma   90.00
#
_symmetry.space_group_name_H-M   'P 1'
#
loop_
_entity.id
_entity.type
_entity.pdbx_description
1 polymer ?
#
loop_
_entity_poly.entity_id
_entity_poly.type
_entity_poly.pdbx_seq_one_letter_code
_entity_poly.pdbx_strand_id
1 'polypeptide(L)'
;MLQIGVTEYTFSLWEVRGQVRAYSARVSSAEIGPFDNTFAPPSKTAMAYMLWSAGLPYAHDREFAAQIRTWLSRQVEGGGTTVADVGGYTYKVDASEPQIFNLDVEAVTPE
;
A
#
# COMPACT_ATOMS: atom_id res chain seq x y z
N MET A 1 15.12 5.64 -28.16
CA MET A 1 13.90 4.85 -27.93
C MET A 1 13.25 5.45 -26.69
N LEU A 2 12.01 5.93 -26.77
CA LEU A 2 11.34 6.64 -25.68
C LEU A 2 10.48 5.64 -24.90
N GLN A 3 10.69 5.53 -23.59
CA GLN A 3 9.84 4.74 -22.69
C GLN A 3 8.98 5.73 -21.90
N ILE A 4 7.66 5.55 -21.95
CA ILE A 4 6.72 6.36 -21.18
C ILE A 4 6.19 5.47 -20.05
N GLY A 5 6.55 5.80 -18.82
CA GLY A 5 5.96 5.21 -17.62
C GLY A 5 4.78 6.06 -17.14
N VAL A 6 3.65 5.43 -16.87
CA VAL A 6 2.51 6.04 -16.18
C VAL A 6 2.37 5.35 -14.83
N THR A 7 2.39 6.11 -13.74
CA THR A 7 2.05 5.60 -12.41
C THR A 7 0.72 6.19 -11.97
N GLU A 8 -0.22 5.34 -11.63
CA GLU A 8 -1.53 5.68 -11.09
C GLU A 8 -1.54 5.41 -9.59
N TYR A 9 -2.11 6.37 -8.85
CA TYR A 9 -2.29 6.32 -7.41
C TYR A 9 -3.77 6.46 -7.11
N THR A 10 -4.35 5.46 -6.46
CA THR A 10 -5.76 5.45 -6.09
C THR A 10 -5.89 5.34 -4.58
N PHE A 11 -6.74 6.17 -4.00
CA PHE A 11 -7.08 6.14 -2.58
C PHE A 11 -8.60 6.17 -2.44
N SER A 12 -9.16 5.20 -1.72
CA SER A 12 -10.58 5.19 -1.35
C SER A 12 -10.67 5.13 0.17
N LEU A 13 -11.55 5.94 0.75
CA LEU A 13 -11.72 6.04 2.19
C LEU A 13 -13.19 5.92 2.55
N TRP A 14 -13.48 5.09 3.55
CA TRP A 14 -14.78 4.97 4.15
C TRP A 14 -14.74 5.38 5.62
N GLU A 15 -15.50 6.42 5.94
CA GLU A 15 -15.64 6.95 7.30
C GLU A 15 -17.07 6.82 7.82
N VAL A 16 -17.20 6.60 9.12
CA VAL A 16 -18.47 6.64 9.85
C VAL A 16 -18.30 7.52 11.07
N ARG A 17 -19.09 8.60 11.16
CA ARG A 17 -19.07 9.55 12.29
C ARG A 17 -17.67 10.12 12.59
N GLY A 18 -16.88 10.39 11.56
CA GLY A 18 -15.51 10.92 11.68
C GLY A 18 -14.46 9.89 12.10
N GLN A 19 -14.81 8.60 12.12
CA GLN A 19 -13.86 7.50 12.32
C GLN A 19 -13.62 6.79 11.00
N VAL A 20 -12.35 6.57 10.66
CA VAL A 20 -11.94 5.72 9.54
C VAL A 20 -12.39 4.29 9.83
N ARG A 21 -13.26 3.76 8.97
CA ARG A 21 -13.73 2.37 9.04
C ARG A 21 -12.91 1.47 8.14
N ALA A 22 -12.70 1.90 6.92
CA ALA A 22 -11.86 1.19 5.97
C ALA A 22 -11.24 2.16 4.98
N TYR A 23 -10.10 1.81 4.41
CA TYR A 23 -9.57 2.48 3.23
C TYR A 23 -8.82 1.49 2.35
N SER A 24 -8.70 1.84 1.07
CA SER A 24 -7.83 1.15 0.14
C SER A 24 -6.87 2.13 -0.53
N ALA A 25 -5.61 1.72 -0.63
CA ALA A 25 -4.57 2.43 -1.35
C ALA A 25 -4.02 1.49 -2.43
N ARG A 26 -4.02 1.95 -3.67
CA ARG A 26 -3.48 1.21 -4.81
C ARG A 26 -2.45 2.05 -5.54
N VAL A 27 -1.36 1.42 -5.93
CA VAL A 27 -0.41 1.96 -6.89
C VAL A 27 -0.29 0.99 -8.04
N SER A 28 -0.48 1.47 -9.27
CA SER A 28 -0.20 0.70 -10.48
C SER A 28 0.73 1.45 -11.40
N SER A 29 1.73 0.77 -11.94
CA SER A 29 2.63 1.33 -12.94
C SER A 29 2.44 0.62 -14.27
N ALA A 30 2.14 1.38 -15.33
CA ALA A 30 2.09 0.89 -16.69
C ALA A 30 3.29 1.47 -17.46
N GLU A 31 4.06 0.61 -18.10
CA GLU A 31 5.12 1.05 -19.02
C GLU A 31 4.68 0.82 -20.46
N ILE A 32 4.78 1.87 -21.28
CA ILE A 32 4.46 1.83 -22.71
C ILE A 32 5.77 2.00 -23.48
N GLY A 33 6.25 0.91 -24.10
CA GLY A 33 7.49 0.86 -24.89
C GLY A 33 7.92 -0.58 -25.25
N PRO A 34 8.92 -0.77 -26.14
CA PRO A 34 9.44 -2.10 -26.45
C PRO A 34 10.05 -2.73 -25.18
N PHE A 35 9.53 -3.91 -24.84
CA PHE A 35 9.89 -4.66 -23.64
C PHE A 35 11.32 -5.21 -23.75
N ASP A 36 12.28 -4.59 -23.08
CA ASP A 36 13.30 -5.40 -22.42
C ASP A 36 12.64 -5.98 -21.16
N ASN A 37 12.71 -7.30 -20.99
CA ASN A 37 12.06 -8.09 -19.93
C ASN A 37 12.54 -7.75 -18.49
N THR A 38 13.11 -6.57 -18.29
CA THR A 38 13.54 -6.02 -17.02
C THR A 38 12.37 -5.31 -16.35
N PHE A 39 11.63 -6.06 -15.53
CA PHE A 39 10.66 -5.49 -14.61
C PHE A 39 11.34 -4.42 -13.73
N ALA A 40 10.94 -3.16 -13.86
CA ALA A 40 11.37 -2.12 -12.95
C ALA A 40 10.68 -2.35 -11.59
N PRO A 41 11.42 -2.45 -10.47
CA PRO A 41 10.80 -2.50 -9.14
C PRO A 41 9.96 -1.25 -8.88
N PRO A 42 8.98 -1.30 -7.95
CA PRO A 42 8.19 -0.14 -7.57
C PRO A 42 9.06 1.09 -7.34
N SER A 43 8.66 2.21 -7.95
CA SER A 43 9.39 3.47 -7.76
C SER A 43 9.44 3.85 -6.28
N LYS A 44 10.49 4.56 -5.86
CA LYS A 44 10.59 5.08 -4.47
C LYS A 44 9.35 5.87 -4.06
N THR A 45 8.72 6.56 -5.03
CA THR A 45 7.47 7.31 -4.84
C THR A 45 6.28 6.39 -4.58
N ALA A 46 6.15 5.27 -5.32
CA ALA A 46 5.13 4.25 -5.07
C ALA A 46 5.22 3.72 -3.63
N MET A 47 6.43 3.36 -3.21
CA MET A 47 6.66 2.87 -1.85
C MET A 47 6.32 3.94 -0.80
N ALA A 48 6.76 5.19 -1.01
CA ALA A 48 6.47 6.29 -0.08
C ALA A 48 4.95 6.52 0.09
N TYR A 49 4.18 6.43 -1.01
CA TYR A 49 2.72 6.54 -0.97
C TYR A 49 2.07 5.40 -0.17
N MET A 50 2.52 4.15 -0.39
CA MET A 50 2.01 3.00 0.37
C MET A 50 2.32 3.10 1.86
N LEU A 51 3.55 3.51 2.22
CA LEU A 51 3.97 3.69 3.60
C LEU A 51 3.26 4.86 4.30
N TRP A 52 2.97 5.93 3.56
CA TRP A 52 2.14 7.03 4.07
C TRP A 52 0.73 6.51 4.36
N SER A 53 0.11 5.81 3.41
CA SER A 53 -1.26 5.28 3.52
C SER A 53 -1.40 4.34 4.72
N ALA A 54 -0.50 3.37 4.87
CA ALA A 54 -0.53 2.41 5.97
C ALA A 54 -0.45 3.05 7.37
N GLY A 55 0.18 4.22 7.48
CA GLY A 55 0.31 4.92 8.75
C GLY A 55 -0.94 5.73 9.15
N LEU A 56 -1.95 5.86 8.29
CA LEU A 56 -3.07 6.77 8.51
C LEU A 56 -3.85 6.50 9.81
N PRO A 57 -4.20 5.25 10.18
CA PRO A 57 -4.95 4.98 11.40
C PRO A 57 -4.24 5.45 12.68
N TYR A 58 -2.90 5.52 12.63
CA TYR A 58 -2.05 5.88 13.76
C TYR A 58 -1.22 7.12 13.48
N ALA A 59 -1.69 8.03 12.63
CA ALA A 59 -0.94 9.24 12.28
C ALA A 59 -0.58 10.12 13.50
N HIS A 60 -1.33 9.98 14.60
CA HIS A 60 -1.09 10.64 15.89
C HIS A 60 -0.05 9.93 16.75
N ASP A 61 0.19 8.62 16.55
CA ASP A 61 1.21 7.82 17.21
C ASP A 61 2.37 7.55 16.24
N ARG A 62 3.37 8.43 16.29
CA ARG A 62 4.51 8.36 15.37
C ARG A 62 5.33 7.09 15.51
N GLU A 63 5.42 6.53 16.72
CA GLU A 63 6.22 5.34 16.97
C GLU A 63 5.52 4.11 16.38
N PHE A 64 4.23 3.97 16.64
CA PHE A 64 3.47 2.86 16.11
C PHE A 64 3.30 2.93 14.58
N ALA A 65 3.08 4.14 14.03
CA ALA A 65 3.08 4.35 12.58
C ALA A 65 4.42 3.95 11.93
N ALA A 66 5.56 4.19 12.59
CA ALA A 66 6.87 3.76 12.09
C ALA A 66 7.04 2.24 12.11
N GLN A 67 6.48 1.56 13.11
CA GLN A 67 6.46 0.09 13.17
C GLN A 67 5.64 -0.51 12.04
N ILE A 68 4.45 0.04 11.76
CA ILE A 68 3.58 -0.38 10.64
C ILE A 68 4.28 -0.19 9.30
N ARG A 69 4.93 0.96 9.09
CA ARG A 69 5.72 1.22 7.88
C ARG A 69 6.84 0.21 7.70
N THR A 70 7.58 -0.08 8.77
CA THR A 70 8.67 -1.07 8.75
C THR A 70 8.13 -2.47 8.42
N TRP A 71 6.99 -2.84 8.99
CA TRP A 71 6.32 -4.09 8.69
C TRP A 71 5.89 -4.16 7.22
N LEU A 72 5.23 -3.12 6.70
CA LEU A 72 4.75 -3.07 5.32
C LEU A 72 5.89 -3.21 4.31
N SER A 73 7.01 -2.50 4.51
CA SER A 73 8.17 -2.59 3.61
C SER A 73 8.64 -4.04 3.44
N ARG A 74 8.65 -4.82 4.52
CA ARG A 74 9.05 -6.24 4.47
C ARG A 74 8.05 -7.10 3.70
N GLN A 75 6.75 -6.81 3.81
CA GLN A 75 5.73 -7.56 3.06
C GLN A 75 5.82 -7.28 1.56
N VAL A 76 6.08 -6.03 1.19
CA VAL A 76 6.24 -5.64 -0.21
C VAL A 76 7.50 -6.29 -0.82
N GLU A 77 8.60 -6.33 -0.08
CA GLU A 77 9.82 -7.03 -0.50
C GLU A 77 9.62 -8.54 -0.66
N GLY A 78 8.68 -9.14 0.08
CA GLY A 78 8.35 -10.56 0.01
C GLY A 78 7.58 -10.98 -1.25
N GLY A 79 6.96 -10.05 -1.99
CA GLY A 79 6.35 -10.31 -3.30
C GLY A 79 5.09 -11.19 -3.28
N GLY A 80 4.22 -11.05 -2.28
CA GLY A 80 3.01 -11.87 -2.15
C GLY A 80 1.84 -11.14 -1.50
N THR A 81 0.81 -11.90 -1.15
CA THR A 81 -0.33 -11.39 -0.38
C THR A 81 -0.11 -11.68 1.10
N THR A 82 -0.34 -10.71 1.97
CA THR A 82 -0.22 -10.85 3.42
C THR A 82 -1.40 -10.19 4.10
N VAL A 83 -1.93 -10.84 5.14
CA VAL A 83 -2.97 -10.28 6.02
C VAL A 83 -2.43 -10.27 7.44
N ALA A 84 -2.60 -9.16 8.15
CA ALA A 84 -2.21 -9.04 9.55
C ALA A 84 -3.14 -8.10 10.31
N ASP A 85 -3.46 -8.47 11.55
CA ASP A 85 -4.17 -7.59 12.48
C ASP A 85 -3.17 -6.76 13.28
N VAL A 86 -3.27 -5.44 13.17
CA VAL A 86 -2.34 -4.49 13.79
C VAL A 86 -3.12 -3.37 14.49
N GLY A 87 -3.10 -3.42 15.83
CA GLY A 87 -3.66 -2.40 16.73
C GLY A 87 -5.18 -2.18 16.62
N GLY A 88 -5.93 -3.16 16.11
CA GLY A 88 -7.37 -3.02 15.90
C GLY A 88 -7.77 -2.70 14.47
N TYR A 89 -6.86 -2.87 13.50
CA TYR A 89 -7.18 -2.87 12.08
C TYR A 89 -6.60 -4.12 11.42
N THR A 90 -7.33 -4.70 10.49
CA THR A 90 -6.84 -5.74 9.58
C THR A 90 -6.23 -5.06 8.38
N TYR A 91 -4.95 -5.36 8.12
CA TYR A 91 -4.20 -4.91 6.96
C TYR A 91 -4.08 -6.06 5.97
N LYS A 92 -4.54 -5.88 4.75
CA LYS A 92 -4.31 -6.79 3.63
C LYS A 92 -3.43 -6.10 2.60
N VAL A 93 -2.24 -6.66 2.39
CA VAL A 93 -1.24 -6.20 1.44
C VAL A 93 -1.20 -7.19 0.30
N ASP A 94 -1.28 -6.73 -0.94
CA ASP A 94 -1.08 -7.55 -2.13
C ASP A 94 0.01 -6.92 -3.01
N ALA A 95 1.15 -7.60 -3.04
CA ALA A 95 2.33 -7.28 -3.84
C ALA A 95 2.70 -8.45 -4.78
N SER A 96 1.71 -9.31 -5.10
CA SER A 96 1.92 -10.48 -5.98
C SER A 96 2.23 -10.09 -7.44
N GLU A 97 1.74 -8.92 -7.86
CA GLU A 97 2.04 -8.34 -9.17
C GLU A 97 3.13 -7.27 -9.04
N PRO A 98 4.29 -7.38 -9.73
CA PRO A 98 5.41 -6.46 -9.55
C PRO A 98 5.09 -4.98 -9.82
N GLN A 99 4.05 -4.73 -10.62
CA GLN A 99 3.63 -3.39 -11.04
C GLN A 99 2.41 -2.87 -10.27
N ILE A 100 1.78 -3.70 -9.44
CA ILE A 100 0.55 -3.36 -8.73
C ILE A 100 0.72 -3.66 -7.24
N PHE A 101 0.51 -2.63 -6.43
CA PHE A 101 0.51 -2.74 -4.98
C PHE A 101 -0.86 -2.34 -4.48
N ASN A 102 -1.55 -3.26 -3.81
CA ASN A 102 -2.80 -2.97 -3.13
C ASN A 102 -2.59 -3.06 -1.61
N LEU A 103 -3.19 -2.12 -0.90
CA LEU A 103 -3.29 -2.10 0.54
C LEU A 103 -4.74 -1.84 0.89
N ASP A 104 -5.40 -2.80 1.50
CA ASP A 104 -6.73 -2.64 2.10
C ASP A 104 -6.58 -2.66 3.61
N VAL A 105 -7.23 -1.72 4.28
CA VAL A 105 -7.19 -1.62 5.75
C VAL A 105 -8.60 -1.42 6.27
N GLU A 106 -8.99 -2.24 7.24
CA GLU A 106 -10.33 -2.24 7.81
C GLU A 106 -10.26 -2.31 9.34
N ALA A 107 -11.10 -1.55 10.04
CA ALA A 107 -11.19 -1.57 11.48
C ALA A 107 -11.74 -2.92 11.96
N VAL A 108 -11.06 -3.54 12.92
CA VAL A 108 -11.55 -4.75 13.60
C VAL A 108 -12.76 -4.33 14.42
N THR A 109 -13.94 -4.81 14.05
CA THR A 109 -15.16 -4.53 14.80
C THR A 109 -15.30 -5.60 15.88
N PRO A 110 -15.25 -5.28 17.18
CA PRO A 110 -15.53 -6.26 18.22
C PRO A 110 -17.00 -6.68 18.11
N GLU A 111 -17.23 -8.00 18.14
CA GLU A 111 -18.57 -8.62 18.21
C GLU A 111 -19.31 -8.28 19.51
#